data_AF-A0A7C8HGR7-F1
#
_entry.id   AF-A0A7C8HGR7-F1
#
_cell.length_a   1.000
_cell.length_b   1.000
_cell.length_c   1.000
_cell.angle_alpha   90.00
_cell.angle_beta   90.00
_cell.angle_gamma   90.00
#
_symmetry.space_group_name_H-M   'P 1'
#
loop_
_entity.id
_entity.type
_entity.pdbx_description
1 polymer ?
#
loop_
_entity_poly.entity_id
_entity_poly.type
_entity_poly.pdbx_seq_one_letter_code
_entity_poly.pdbx_strand_id
1 'polypeptide(L)' 'MGPATDYLDACESISARVREQHDTIRRAADWFAATILAGRMVHVFAAGHSRIMVEEMWPRYGSFPGFNPI' A
#
# COMPACT_ATOMS: atom_id res chain seq x y z
N MET A 1 -24.74 1.30 20.88
CA MET A 1 -24.66 0.74 19.52
C MET A 1 -24.45 -0.76 19.63
N GLY A 2 -24.72 -1.51 18.56
CA GLY A 2 -24.47 -2.96 18.52
C GLY A 2 -23.11 -3.27 17.90
N PRO A 3 -22.59 -4.51 18.06
CA PRO A 3 -21.24 -4.87 17.62
C PRO A 3 -20.94 -4.59 16.14
N ALA A 4 -21.94 -4.72 15.26
CA ALA A 4 -21.78 -4.41 13.84
C ALA A 4 -21.54 -2.92 13.58
N THR A 5 -22.27 -2.04 14.27
CA THR A 5 -22.08 -0.59 14.15
C THR A 5 -20.74 -0.16 14.74
N ASP A 6 -20.37 -0.70 15.91
CA ASP A 6 -19.08 -0.40 16.55
C ASP A 6 -17.89 -0.80 15.66
N TYR A 7 -18.00 -1.94 14.94
CA TYR A 7 -16.99 -2.37 13.98
C TYR A 7 -16.88 -1.41 12.79
N LEU A 8 -18.00 -0.98 12.22
CA LEU A 8 -18.02 -0.05 11.09
C LEU A 8 -17.45 1.32 11.49
N ASP A 9 -17.80 1.83 12.67
CA ASP A 9 -17.25 3.08 13.21
C ASP A 9 -15.72 3.00 13.37
N ALA A 10 -15.20 1.85 13.80
CA ALA A 10 -13.76 1.61 13.89
C ALA A 10 -13.08 1.60 12.51
N CYS A 11 -13.71 0.98 11.51
CA CYS A 11 -13.23 1.01 10.12
C CYS A 11 -13.19 2.44 9.53
N GLU A 12 -14.21 3.26 9.83
CA GLU A 12 -14.25 4.65 9.42
C GLU A 12 -13.13 5.48 10.07
N SER A 13 -12.87 5.27 11.37
CA SER A 13 -11.78 5.93 12.09
C SER A 13 -10.40 5.61 11.49
N ILE A 14 -10.16 4.34 11.14
CA ILE A 14 -8.92 3.94 10.45
C ILE A 14 -8.82 4.65 9.10
N SER A 15 -9.90 4.68 8.33
CA SER A 15 -9.93 5.34 7.01
C SER A 15 -9.68 6.84 7.11
N ALA A 16 -10.21 7.50 8.14
CA ALA A 16 -9.94 8.91 8.43
C ALA A 16 -8.46 9.14 8.75
N ARG A 17 -7.85 8.28 9.57
CA ARG A 17 -6.42 8.36 9.89
C ARG A 17 -5.53 8.17 8.66
N VAL A 18 -5.87 7.24 7.78
CA VAL A 18 -5.13 7.04 6.51
C VAL A 18 -5.19 8.30 5.64
N ARG A 19 -6.34 8.98 5.59
CA ARG A 19 -6.51 10.23 4.82
C ARG A 19 -5.58 11.33 5.30
N GLU A 20 -5.35 11.45 6.60
CA GLU A 20 -4.40 12.42 7.18
C GLU A 20 -2.95 12.17 6.73
N GLN A 21 -2.61 10.96 6.26
CA GLN A 21 -1.26 10.59 5.81
C GLN A 21 -1.04 10.79 4.31
N HIS A 22 -1.97 11.44 3.60
CA HIS A 22 -1.95 11.58 2.15
C HIS A 22 -0.61 12.13 1.61
N ASP A 23 -0.03 13.15 2.24
CA ASP A 23 1.23 13.73 1.77
C ASP A 23 2.42 12.77 1.92
N THR A 24 2.45 11.97 2.98
CA THR A 24 3.48 10.94 3.18
C THR A 24 3.34 9.82 2.16
N ILE A 25 2.10 9.37 1.90
CA ILE A 25 1.80 8.36 0.87
C ILE A 25 2.23 8.87 -0.51
N ARG A 26 1.89 10.12 -0.84
CA ARG A 26 2.28 10.76 -2.10
C ARG A 26 3.79 10.84 -2.24
N ARG A 27 4.50 11.24 -1.18
CA ARG A 27 5.97 11.29 -1.19
C ARG A 27 6.60 9.92 -1.44
N ALA A 28 6.06 8.86 -0.83
CA ALA A 28 6.54 7.50 -1.10
C ALA A 28 6.28 7.08 -2.55
N ALA A 29 5.10 7.40 -3.09
CA ALA A 29 4.77 7.16 -4.50
C ALA A 29 5.73 7.89 -5.46
N ASP A 30 6.07 9.16 -5.16
CA ASP A 30 7.04 9.95 -5.94
C ASP A 30 8.42 9.26 -5.97
N TRP A 31 8.89 8.73 -4.82
CA TRP A 31 10.14 7.97 -4.75
C TRP A 31 10.11 6.68 -5.57
N PHE A 32 9.00 5.94 -5.51
CA PHE A 32 8.84 4.71 -6.29
C PHE A 32 8.85 5.01 -7.78
N ALA A 33 8.06 5.99 -8.21
CA ALA A 33 8.02 6.42 -9.61
C ALA A 33 9.41 6.86 -10.11
N ALA A 34 10.12 7.70 -9.35
CA ALA A 34 11.46 8.15 -9.71
C ALA A 34 12.46 6.99 -9.82
N THR A 35 12.38 6.01 -8.92
CA THR A 35 13.24 4.81 -8.93
C THR A 35 12.99 3.96 -10.17
N ILE A 36 11.72 3.70 -10.48
CA ILE A 36 11.31 2.89 -11.63
C ILE A 36 11.70 3.59 -12.95
N LEU A 37 11.45 4.89 -13.06
CA LEU A 37 11.83 5.68 -14.24
C LEU A 37 13.35 5.75 -14.45
N ALA A 38 14.14 5.60 -13.38
CA ALA A 38 15.60 5.48 -13.46
C ALA A 38 16.08 4.07 -13.87
N GLY A 39 15.18 3.17 -14.28
CA GLY A 39 15.51 1.79 -14.68
C GLY A 39 15.90 0.89 -13.51
N ARG A 40 15.51 1.25 -12.27
CA ARG A 40 15.80 0.50 -11.04
C ARG A 40 14.54 -0.17 -10.50
N MET A 41 14.70 -0.97 -9.46
CA MET A 41 13.61 -1.68 -8.79
C MET A 41 13.29 -1.07 -7.42
N VAL A 42 12.02 -1.12 -7.04
CA VAL A 42 11.52 -0.90 -5.68
C VAL A 42 11.33 -2.26 -5.03
N HIS A 43 12.08 -2.51 -3.95
CA HIS A 43 11.96 -3.73 -3.17
C HIS A 43 10.91 -3.55 -2.08
N VAL A 44 9.96 -4.48 -1.98
CA VAL A 44 8.88 -4.46 -0.99
C VAL A 44 8.87 -5.76 -0.19
N PHE A 45 8.69 -5.65 1.12
CA PHE A 45 8.63 -6.78 2.06
C PHE A 45 7.46 -6.60 3.01
N ALA A 46 6.86 -7.70 3.45
CA ALA A 46 5.77 -7.70 4.41
C ALA A 46 5.65 -9.02 5.16
N ALA A 47 5.00 -9.01 6.33
CA ALA A 47 4.81 -10.18 7.19
C ALA A 47 3.34 -10.34 7.63
N GLY A 48 2.90 -11.58 7.82
CA GLY A 48 1.52 -11.91 8.17
C GLY A 48 0.54 -11.43 7.09
N HIS A 49 -0.60 -10.86 7.49
CA HIS A 49 -1.65 -10.42 6.55
C HIS A 49 -1.19 -9.32 5.58
N SER A 50 -0.17 -8.53 5.94
CA SER A 50 0.37 -7.50 5.06
C SER A 50 1.09 -8.07 3.82
N ARG A 51 1.46 -9.37 3.85
CA ARG A 51 2.07 -10.07 2.71
C ARG A 51 1.21 -9.99 1.44
N ILE A 52 -0.12 -10.05 1.58
CA ILE A 52 -1.05 -10.01 0.44
C ILE A 52 -0.81 -8.74 -0.39
N MET A 53 -0.67 -7.58 0.25
CA MET A 53 -0.43 -6.32 -0.47
C MET A 53 0.86 -6.34 -1.28
N VAL A 54 1.92 -6.99 -0.76
CA VAL A 54 3.21 -7.13 -1.45
C VAL A 54 3.11 -8.12 -2.62
N GLU A 55 2.38 -9.22 -2.45
CA GLU A 55 2.16 -10.21 -3.50
C GLU A 55 1.35 -9.63 -4.68
N GLU A 56 0.38 -8.77 -4.41
CA GLU A 56 -0.46 -8.11 -5.43
C GLU A 56 0.28 -7.01 -6.21
N MET A 57 1.37 -6.46 -5.67
CA MET A 57 2.17 -5.46 -6.39
C MET A 57 3.02 -6.06 -7.51
N TRP A 58 3.42 -7.34 -7.40
CA TRP A 58 4.19 -8.00 -8.44
C TRP A 58 3.33 -8.23 -9.69
N PRO A 59 3.88 -8.01 -10.91
CA PRO A 59 3.16 -8.22 -12.16
C PRO A 59 2.82 -9.68 -12.42
N ARG A 60 1.75 -10.18 -11.77
CA ARG A 60 1.11 -11.46 -12.09
C ARG A 60 0.04 -11.31 -13.18
N TYR A 61 -0.70 -10.20 -13.21
CA TYR A 61 -1.80 -9.95 -14.17
C TYR A 61 -1.93 -8.48 -14.60
N GLY A 62 -0.89 -7.91 -15.22
CA GLY A 62 -0.93 -6.52 -15.72
C GLY A 62 -0.57 -5.43 -14.71
N SER A 63 0.12 -5.77 -13.62
CA SER A 63 0.73 -4.77 -12.73
C SER A 63 1.90 -4.05 -13.40
N PHE A 64 2.38 -2.97 -12.77
CA PHE A 64 3.46 -2.14 -13.29
C PHE A 64 4.84 -2.81 -13.11
N PRO A 65 5.68 -2.82 -14.15
CA PRO A 65 7.06 -3.26 -14.01
C PRO A 65 7.83 -2.33 -13.05
N GLY A 66 8.77 -2.89 -12.29
CA GLY A 66 9.66 -2.12 -11.41
C GLY A 66 9.46 -2.38 -9.91
N PHE A 67 8.43 -3.10 -9.50
CA PHE A 67 8.32 -3.63 -8.12
C PHE A 67 8.91 -5.04 -8.03
N ASN A 68 9.61 -5.33 -6.93
CA ASN A 68 10.21 -6.63 -6.64
C ASN A 68 9.91 -7.06 -5.20
N PRO A 69 8.98 -8.00 -4.95
CA PRO A 69 8.70 -8.52 -3.63
C PRO A 69 9.85 -9.41 -3.15
N ILE A 70 10.24 -9.24 -1.89
CA ILE A 70 11.26 -10.06 -1.22
C ILE A 70 10.71 -10.62 0.09
#